data_AF-A0A7C6EUQ2-F1
#
_entry.id   AF-A0A7C6EUQ2-F1
#
_cell.length_a   1.000
_cell.length_b   1.000
_cell.length_c   1.000
_cell.angle_alpha   90.00
_cell.angle_beta   90.00
_cell.angle_gamma   90.00
#
_symmetry.space_group_name_H-M   'P 1'
#
loop_
_entity.id
_entity.type
_entity.pdbx_description
1 polymer ?
#
loop_
_entity_poly.entity_id
_entity_poly.type
_entity_poly.pdbx_seq_one_letter_code
_entity_poly.pdbx_strand_id
1 'polypeptide(L)'
;MGIVLLIFCIAPLRCLFPLQQQFTIMFDPTGDTQNVGRSIKDTYARNLTLQWVEAIKCDVEIKCPEIMVVLTRLSGETMQPLQNANFANQFNIDLYLNLQLYKKFDHKARLMFFTFLYVADYIGVWPHSEQLTF
;
A
#
# COMPACT_ATOMS: atom_id res chain seq x y z
N MET A 1 22.03 -23.01 -48.92
CA MET A 1 22.36 -23.14 -47.49
C MET A 1 22.92 -21.81 -47.01
N GLY A 2 22.28 -21.17 -46.04
CA GLY A 2 22.69 -19.87 -45.53
C GLY A 2 21.48 -18.93 -45.47
N ILE A 3 21.27 -18.30 -44.31
CA ILE A 3 20.20 -17.33 -43.94
C ILE A 3 19.16 -17.84 -42.90
N VAL A 4 19.05 -19.14 -42.60
CA VAL A 4 18.12 -19.60 -41.52
C VAL A 4 18.73 -19.49 -40.11
N LEU A 5 20.04 -19.23 -39.99
CA LEU A 5 20.76 -19.31 -38.71
C LEU A 5 20.78 -18.02 -37.88
N LEU A 6 20.27 -16.89 -38.38
CA LEU A 6 20.39 -15.60 -37.68
C LEU A 6 19.20 -15.24 -36.79
N ILE A 7 18.10 -15.99 -36.85
CA ILE A 7 16.88 -15.74 -36.04
C ILE A 7 16.95 -16.46 -34.67
N PHE A 8 17.81 -17.47 -34.51
CA PHE A 8 17.92 -18.23 -33.26
C PHE A 8 18.85 -17.62 -32.19
N CYS A 9 19.64 -16.59 -32.52
CA CYS A 9 20.57 -15.99 -31.56
C CYS A 9 20.05 -14.74 -30.83
N ILE A 10 18.86 -14.23 -31.18
CA ILE A 10 18.29 -13.04 -30.51
C ILE A 10 17.22 -13.44 -29.46
N ALA A 11 16.67 -14.65 -29.55
CA ALA A 11 15.71 -15.17 -28.59
C ALA A 11 16.27 -15.45 -27.17
N PRO A 12 17.54 -15.90 -26.97
CA PRO A 12 18.02 -16.15 -25.61
C PRO A 12 18.47 -14.88 -24.87
N LEU A 13 18.59 -13.71 -25.53
CA LEU A 13 19.02 -12.48 -24.84
C LEU A 13 17.94 -11.84 -23.96
N ARG A 14 16.67 -12.26 -24.07
CA ARG A 14 15.62 -11.89 -23.09
C ARG A 14 15.66 -12.74 -21.82
N CYS A 15 16.43 -13.83 -21.79
CA CYS A 15 16.56 -14.71 -20.62
C CYS A 15 17.76 -14.38 -19.73
N LEU A 16 18.61 -13.42 -20.09
CA LEU A 16 19.87 -13.14 -19.41
C LEU A 16 19.84 -11.97 -18.42
N PHE A 17 18.71 -11.25 -18.34
CA PHE A 17 18.49 -10.28 -17.27
C PHE A 17 17.48 -10.86 -16.28
N PRO A 18 17.88 -11.09 -15.02
CA PRO A 18 16.95 -11.59 -14.02
C PRO A 18 15.83 -10.56 -13.84
N LEU A 19 14.61 -11.10 -13.84
CA LEU A 19 13.43 -10.64 -13.13
C LEU A 19 13.60 -9.23 -12.51
N GLN A 20 13.08 -8.20 -13.19
CA GLN A 20 12.95 -6.88 -12.57
C GLN A 20 12.22 -7.10 -11.24
N GLN A 21 12.91 -6.87 -10.12
CA GLN A 21 12.34 -7.10 -8.79
C GLN A 21 11.06 -6.28 -8.70
N GLN A 22 9.93 -6.97 -8.58
CA GLN A 22 8.63 -6.32 -8.64
C GLN A 22 8.48 -5.42 -7.41
N PHE A 23 8.30 -4.13 -7.64
CA PHE A 23 8.14 -3.17 -6.56
C PHE A 23 6.78 -3.41 -5.90
N THR A 24 6.75 -3.66 -4.60
CA THR A 24 5.53 -4.09 -3.91
C THR A 24 4.99 -2.99 -3.00
N ILE A 25 3.76 -2.56 -3.27
CA ILE A 25 3.03 -1.60 -2.45
C ILE A 25 1.95 -2.33 -1.67
N MET A 26 1.88 -2.11 -0.36
CA MET A 26 0.78 -2.57 0.48
C MET A 26 -0.11 -1.39 0.87
N PHE A 27 -1.39 -1.44 0.49
CA PHE A 27 -2.40 -0.50 0.95
C PHE A 27 -3.19 -1.04 2.14
N ASP A 28 -3.35 -0.18 3.14
CA ASP A 28 -4.10 -0.46 4.34
C ASP A 28 -5.29 0.50 4.48
N PRO A 29 -6.48 0.14 3.97
CA PRO A 29 -7.67 0.97 4.09
C PRO A 29 -8.20 0.99 5.53
N THR A 30 -8.57 2.18 6.03
CA THR A 30 -9.07 2.33 7.41
C THR A 30 -10.26 1.42 7.74
N GLY A 31 -10.33 0.97 9.00
CA GLY A 31 -11.47 0.24 9.55
C GLY A 31 -11.62 -1.18 8.98
N ASP A 32 -12.57 -1.96 9.50
CA ASP A 32 -12.85 -3.34 9.12
C ASP A 32 -14.31 -3.75 9.48
N THR A 33 -14.65 -5.05 9.47
CA THR A 33 -15.99 -5.51 9.86
C THR A 33 -16.42 -5.12 11.27
N GLN A 34 -15.49 -5.08 12.22
CA GLN A 34 -15.76 -4.72 13.63
C GLN A 34 -15.60 -3.21 13.88
N ASN A 35 -14.68 -2.57 13.16
CA ASN A 35 -14.29 -1.18 13.31
C ASN A 35 -14.67 -0.41 12.05
N VAL A 36 -15.95 -0.11 11.88
CA VAL A 36 -16.46 0.46 10.62
C VAL A 36 -15.98 1.88 10.32
N GLY A 37 -15.40 2.53 11.33
CA GLY A 37 -15.02 3.93 11.31
C GLY A 37 -16.24 4.84 11.32
N ARG A 38 -16.04 6.11 10.96
CA ARG A 38 -17.12 7.10 10.96
C ARG A 38 -18.16 6.83 9.87
N SER A 39 -19.40 7.25 10.14
CA SER A 39 -20.44 7.38 9.10
C SER A 39 -20.17 8.63 8.24
N ILE A 40 -20.34 8.48 6.93
CA ILE A 40 -20.21 9.51 5.90
C ILE A 40 -21.44 9.39 4.99
N LYS A 41 -22.44 10.25 5.21
CA LYS A 41 -23.75 10.15 4.56
C LYS A 41 -24.37 8.76 4.80
N ASP A 42 -24.55 7.98 3.74
CA ASP A 42 -25.19 6.65 3.78
C ASP A 42 -24.18 5.49 3.77
N THR A 43 -22.90 5.76 4.01
CA THR A 43 -21.83 4.74 4.04
C THR A 43 -20.87 4.96 5.20
N TYR A 44 -19.97 4.01 5.39
CA TYR A 44 -18.94 4.06 6.43
C TYR A 44 -17.56 4.30 5.82
N ALA A 45 -16.67 4.91 6.60
CA ALA A 45 -15.28 5.14 6.19
C ALA A 45 -14.61 3.86 5.69
N ARG A 46 -14.86 2.70 6.34
CA ARG A 46 -14.31 1.41 5.92
C ARG A 46 -14.62 1.01 4.48
N ASN A 47 -15.80 1.39 3.98
CA ASN A 47 -16.28 1.00 2.67
C ASN A 47 -15.67 1.93 1.62
N LEU A 48 -15.65 3.23 1.91
CA LEU A 48 -15.07 4.24 1.01
C LEU A 48 -13.57 4.03 0.83
N THR A 49 -12.82 3.84 1.92
CA THR A 49 -11.38 3.62 1.81
C THR A 49 -11.05 2.33 1.08
N LEU A 50 -11.82 1.24 1.31
CA LEU A 50 -11.65 -0.02 0.58
C LEU A 50 -11.87 0.18 -0.93
N GLN A 51 -12.98 0.81 -1.31
CA GLN A 51 -13.28 1.10 -2.72
C GLN A 51 -12.19 1.97 -3.37
N TRP A 52 -11.66 2.94 -2.64
CA TRP A 52 -10.60 3.80 -3.15
C TRP A 52 -9.30 3.03 -3.37
N VAL A 53 -8.87 2.18 -2.42
CA VAL A 53 -7.66 1.39 -2.60
C VAL A 53 -7.81 0.32 -3.68
N GLU A 54 -8.99 -0.27 -3.84
CA GLU A 54 -9.28 -1.22 -4.93
C GLU A 54 -9.19 -0.54 -6.30
N ALA A 55 -9.75 0.68 -6.43
CA ALA A 55 -9.63 1.47 -7.65
C ALA A 55 -8.17 1.87 -7.93
N ILE A 56 -7.44 2.32 -6.91
CA ILE A 56 -6.01 2.68 -7.05
C ILE A 56 -5.18 1.45 -7.44
N LYS A 57 -5.42 0.28 -6.83
CA LYS A 57 -4.78 -0.99 -7.19
C LYS A 57 -4.94 -1.28 -8.68
N CYS A 58 -6.19 -1.26 -9.17
CA CYS A 58 -6.49 -1.51 -10.58
C CYS A 58 -5.74 -0.54 -11.50
N ASP A 59 -5.78 0.76 -11.17
CA ASP A 59 -5.10 1.80 -11.93
C ASP A 59 -3.57 1.63 -11.95
N VAL A 60 -2.96 1.30 -10.81
CA VAL A 60 -1.51 1.09 -10.67
C VAL A 60 -1.07 -0.16 -11.43
N GLU A 61 -1.77 -1.29 -11.27
CA GLU A 61 -1.41 -2.55 -11.93
C GLU A 61 -1.56 -2.46 -13.46
N ILE A 62 -2.49 -1.63 -13.96
CA ILE A 62 -2.62 -1.35 -15.40
C ILE A 62 -1.52 -0.41 -15.91
N LYS A 63 -1.22 0.66 -15.18
CA LYS A 63 -0.29 1.72 -15.63
C LYS A 63 1.19 1.36 -15.40
N CYS A 64 1.46 0.52 -14.41
CA CYS A 64 2.78 0.17 -13.91
C CYS A 64 2.83 -1.35 -13.64
N PRO A 65 2.94 -2.20 -14.68
CA PRO A 65 2.92 -3.67 -14.54
C PRO A 65 4.07 -4.23 -13.70
N GLU A 66 5.15 -3.47 -13.51
CA GLU A 66 6.26 -3.75 -12.61
C GLU A 66 5.95 -3.52 -11.12
N ILE A 67 4.76 -2.98 -10.79
CA ILE A 67 4.31 -2.75 -9.41
C ILE A 67 3.27 -3.80 -9.02
N MET A 68 3.52 -4.53 -7.94
CA MET A 68 2.53 -5.39 -7.30
C MET A 68 1.81 -4.63 -6.20
N VAL A 69 0.48 -4.67 -6.20
CA VAL A 69 -0.31 -4.03 -5.15
C VAL A 69 -1.01 -5.07 -4.27
N VAL A 70 -0.71 -5.04 -2.99
CA VAL A 70 -1.31 -5.90 -1.96
C VAL A 70 -2.26 -5.06 -1.10
N LEU A 71 -3.42 -5.60 -0.75
CA LEU A 71 -4.33 -4.98 0.22
C LEU A 71 -4.21 -5.70 1.54
N THR A 72 -4.24 -4.98 2.67
CA THR A 72 -4.21 -5.62 4.01
C THR A 72 -5.46 -6.43 4.31
N ARG A 73 -6.59 -6.12 3.66
CA ARG A 73 -7.87 -6.81 3.84
C ARG A 73 -8.74 -6.80 2.60
N LEU A 74 -9.66 -7.75 2.54
CA LEU A 74 -10.78 -7.81 1.61
C LEU A 74 -12.09 -7.38 2.29
N SER A 75 -13.16 -7.30 1.50
CA SER A 75 -14.49 -7.00 2.02
C SER A 75 -14.97 -8.11 2.96
N GLY A 76 -15.46 -7.73 4.14
CA GLY A 76 -15.97 -8.69 5.14
C GLY A 76 -14.91 -9.24 6.10
N GLU A 77 -13.64 -8.90 5.94
CA GLU A 77 -12.57 -9.34 6.83
C GLU A 77 -12.43 -8.43 8.06
N THR A 78 -12.06 -9.05 9.19
CA THR A 78 -11.68 -8.36 10.43
C THR A 78 -10.17 -8.38 10.54
N MET A 79 -9.55 -7.25 10.88
CA MET A 79 -8.10 -7.15 11.02
C MET A 79 -7.71 -7.06 12.48
N GLN A 80 -6.74 -7.88 12.90
CA GLN A 80 -6.20 -7.73 14.23
C GLN A 80 -5.15 -6.61 14.29
N PRO A 81 -5.06 -5.90 15.43
CA PRO A 81 -3.99 -4.93 15.65
C PRO A 81 -2.60 -5.56 15.40
N LEU A 82 -1.67 -4.79 14.83
CA LEU A 82 -0.28 -5.19 14.53
C LEU A 82 -0.09 -6.27 13.46
N GLN A 83 -1.18 -6.92 13.01
CA GLN A 83 -1.11 -7.96 11.98
C GLN A 83 -0.58 -7.40 10.66
N ASN A 84 -0.97 -6.18 10.30
CA ASN A 84 -0.56 -5.51 9.06
C ASN A 84 0.93 -5.23 9.00
N ALA A 85 1.52 -4.76 10.11
CA ALA A 85 2.94 -4.50 10.18
C ALA A 85 3.75 -5.80 10.05
N ASN A 86 3.29 -6.88 10.69
CA ASN A 86 3.92 -8.19 10.56
C ASN A 86 3.81 -8.72 9.13
N PHE A 87 2.65 -8.59 8.48
CA PHE A 87 2.50 -8.97 7.08
C PHE A 87 3.42 -8.15 6.17
N ALA A 88 3.48 -6.83 6.34
CA ALA A 88 4.35 -5.98 5.54
C ALA A 88 5.82 -6.43 5.61
N ASN A 89 6.29 -6.76 6.82
CA ASN A 89 7.64 -7.26 7.04
C ASN A 89 7.86 -8.64 6.41
N GLN A 90 6.90 -9.56 6.54
CA GLN A 90 7.01 -10.92 5.99
C GLN A 90 7.02 -10.96 4.46
N PHE A 91 6.25 -10.07 3.83
CA PHE A 91 6.17 -9.98 2.37
C PHE A 91 7.26 -9.10 1.75
N ASN A 92 8.19 -8.56 2.55
CA ASN A 92 9.22 -7.60 2.10
C ASN A 92 8.61 -6.46 1.29
N ILE A 93 7.53 -5.87 1.81
CA ILE A 93 6.84 -4.75 1.15
C ILE A 93 7.79 -3.55 1.05
N ASP A 94 7.95 -3.01 -0.16
CA ASP A 94 8.81 -1.85 -0.40
C ASP A 94 8.16 -0.54 0.08
N LEU A 95 6.82 -0.46 0.00
CA LEU A 95 6.06 0.71 0.42
C LEU A 95 4.73 0.33 1.11
N TYR A 96 4.57 0.76 2.35
CA TYR A 96 3.32 0.63 3.11
C TYR A 96 2.56 1.95 3.14
N LEU A 97 1.30 1.96 2.73
CA LEU A 97 0.43 3.13 2.71
C LEU A 97 -0.87 2.86 3.46
N ASN A 98 -1.06 3.56 4.57
CA ASN A 98 -2.32 3.54 5.31
C ASN A 98 -3.22 4.71 4.89
N LEU A 99 -4.46 4.41 4.51
CA LEU A 99 -5.42 5.40 4.01
C LEU A 99 -6.52 5.63 5.05
N GLN A 100 -6.57 6.85 5.59
CA GLN A 100 -7.55 7.25 6.60
C GLN A 100 -8.42 8.43 6.19
N LEU A 101 -9.63 8.47 6.75
CA LEU A 101 -10.59 9.56 6.56
C LEU A 101 -10.83 10.31 7.86
N TYR A 102 -10.19 11.47 8.00
CA TYR A 102 -10.33 12.32 9.18
C TYR A 102 -11.49 13.30 9.05
N LYS A 103 -12.16 13.61 10.17
CA LYS A 103 -13.18 14.65 10.24
C LYS A 103 -12.51 15.96 10.66
N LYS A 104 -12.50 16.94 9.76
CA LYS A 104 -12.26 18.33 10.12
C LYS A 104 -13.55 19.12 9.96
N PHE A 105 -13.80 20.05 10.87
CA PHE A 105 -14.93 20.97 10.82
C PHE A 105 -14.70 22.16 9.86
N ASP A 106 -13.66 22.09 9.04
CA ASP A 106 -13.31 23.10 8.06
C ASP A 106 -13.91 22.77 6.69
N HIS A 107 -14.25 23.78 5.90
CA HIS A 107 -15.05 23.65 4.66
C HIS A 107 -14.25 23.12 3.45
N LYS A 108 -12.95 22.85 3.60
CA LYS A 108 -12.08 22.39 2.50
C LYS A 108 -11.52 21.00 2.78
N ALA A 109 -11.64 20.11 1.80
CA ALA A 109 -10.93 18.83 1.80
C ALA A 109 -9.42 19.08 1.80
N ARG A 110 -8.67 18.28 2.59
CA ARG A 110 -7.21 18.36 2.69
C ARG A 110 -6.63 16.96 2.60
N LEU A 111 -5.55 16.83 1.84
CA LEU A 111 -4.70 15.65 1.81
C LEU A 111 -3.49 15.91 2.72
N MET A 112 -3.13 14.94 3.55
CA MET A 112 -1.97 15.02 4.43
C MET A 112 -1.18 13.73 4.30
N PHE A 113 0.15 13.86 4.18
CA PHE A 113 1.06 12.73 4.17
C PHE A 113 1.84 12.73 5.48
N PHE A 114 1.85 11.57 6.14
CA PHE A 114 2.65 11.34 7.34
C PHE A 114 3.70 10.29 6.99
N THR A 115 4.97 10.61 7.22
CA THR A 115 6.09 9.70 7.00
C THR A 115 6.81 9.54 8.33
N PHE A 116 6.97 8.28 8.76
CA PHE A 116 7.82 7.98 9.91
C PHE A 116 9.23 7.71 9.41
N LEU A 117 10.20 8.50 9.86
CA LEU A 117 11.61 8.32 9.54
C LEU A 117 12.29 7.67 10.74
N TYR A 118 12.71 6.41 10.60
CA TYR A 118 13.53 5.75 11.60
C TYR A 118 14.97 6.26 11.45
N VAL A 119 15.37 7.24 12.26
CA VAL A 119 16.75 7.70 12.33
C VAL A 119 17.48 6.78 13.31
N ALA A 120 18.31 5.87 12.79
CA ALA A 120 19.01 4.86 13.59
C ALA A 120 19.97 5.43 14.65
N ASP A 121 20.31 6.73 14.59
CA ASP A 121 21.36 7.34 15.41
C ASP A 121 20.86 8.29 16.52
N TYR A 122 19.55 8.36 16.82
CA TYR A 122 19.05 9.21 17.92
C TYR A 122 18.94 8.44 19.26
N ILE A 123 20.01 8.49 20.06
CA ILE A 123 19.94 8.29 21.52
C ILE A 123 19.47 9.63 22.13
N GLY A 124 18.23 10.03 21.86
CA GLY A 124 17.72 11.34 22.25
C GLY A 124 16.32 11.21 22.83
N VAL A 125 16.19 11.62 24.08
CA VAL A 125 14.97 11.71 24.89
C VAL A 125 13.73 12.00 24.02
N TRP A 126 12.76 11.08 24.04
CA TRP A 126 11.44 11.28 23.45
C TRP A 126 10.86 12.61 23.97
N PRO A 127 10.63 13.63 23.12
CA PRO A 127 9.78 14.73 23.53
C PRO A 127 8.41 14.11 23.78
N HIS A 128 7.86 14.37 24.98
CA HIS A 128 6.58 13.85 25.46
C HIS A 128 5.63 13.59 24.30
N SER A 129 5.31 12.32 24.08
CA SER A 129 4.23 11.93 23.20
C SER A 129 2.98 12.63 23.72
N GLU A 130 2.60 13.73 23.07
CA GLU A 130 1.18 14.00 22.92
C GLU A 130 0.64 12.73 22.28
N GLN A 131 0.06 11.89 23.14
CA GLN A 131 -0.64 10.70 22.72
C GLN A 131 -1.64 11.19 21.67
N LEU A 132 -1.36 10.89 20.41
CA LEU A 132 -2.40 10.85 19.39
C LEU A 132 -3.30 9.71 19.83
N THR A 133 -4.29 10.04 20.65
CA THR A 133 -5.39 9.17 21.00
C THR A 133 -6.16 8.92 19.71
N PHE A 134 -6.05 7.69 19.23
CA PHE A 134 -6.82 7.15 18.12
C PHE A 134 -8.29 6.97 18.50
#